data_AF-A0A516HEH8-F1
#
_entry.id   AF-A0A516HEH8-F1
#
_cell.length_a   1.000
_cell.length_b   1.000
_cell.length_c   1.000
_cell.angle_alpha   90.00
_cell.angle_beta   90.00
_cell.angle_gamma   90.00
#
_symmetry.space_group_name_H-M   'P 1'
#
loop_
_entity.id
_entity.type
_entity.pdbx_description
1 polymer ?
#
loop_
_entity_poly.entity_id
_entity_poly.type
_entity_poly.pdbx_seq_one_letter_code
_entity_poly.pdbx_strand_id
1 'polypeptide(L)'
;MTIWNQVVVYVFSLIVCLSALVSNHALANSNCKSHFQALAEIRAEMRAGYREPRGEYLRNKERNLKEKIRLCLGYQSRTDNNEHFKQSIQRSVSDEKIKIRTKPSGKPRSSAAITKTKNADQLGNQSLVIRGKFTGEKQVAWLKYYQPEKACRRPKTTSMFAKCLAIRDQQAEQFSALWEQQAQNATKN
;
A
#
# COMPACT_ATOMS: atom_id res chain seq x y z
N MET A 1 10.35 63.27 39.61
CA MET A 1 10.30 62.41 38.42
C MET A 1 8.85 62.04 38.16
N THR A 2 8.34 62.39 36.99
CA THR A 2 6.91 62.42 36.67
C THR A 2 6.36 61.00 36.47
N ILE A 3 5.18 60.73 37.03
CA ILE A 3 4.43 59.47 36.92
C ILE A 3 4.29 59.01 35.46
N TRP A 4 4.30 59.96 34.52
CA TRP A 4 4.36 59.74 33.08
C TRP A 4 5.55 58.88 32.62
N ASN A 5 6.75 59.09 33.14
CA ASN A 5 7.92 58.29 32.74
C ASN A 5 7.81 56.85 33.23
N GLN A 6 7.22 56.62 34.41
CA GLN A 6 6.95 55.29 34.93
C GLN A 6 5.91 54.57 34.05
N VAL A 7 4.82 55.24 33.70
CA VAL A 7 3.78 54.65 32.83
C VAL A 7 4.34 54.29 31.45
N VAL A 8 5.16 55.16 30.85
CA VAL A 8 5.78 54.89 29.55
C VAL A 8 6.70 53.67 29.62
N VAL A 9 7.54 53.55 30.66
CA VAL A 9 8.44 52.40 30.83
C VAL A 9 7.67 51.08 31.03
N TYR A 10 6.59 51.09 31.81
CA TYR A 10 5.77 49.89 32.00
C TYR A 10 5.03 49.46 30.72
N VAL A 11 4.53 50.40 29.93
CA VAL A 11 3.88 50.11 28.64
C VAL A 11 4.88 49.52 27.64
N PHE A 12 6.08 50.09 27.53
CA PHE A 12 7.14 49.53 26.66
C PHE A 12 7.59 48.14 27.11
N SER A 13 7.76 47.91 28.42
CA SER A 13 8.11 46.59 28.97
C SER A 13 7.03 45.54 28.66
N LEU A 14 5.75 45.90 28.78
CA LEU A 14 4.63 45.01 28.52
C LEU A 14 4.52 44.64 27.04
N ILE A 15 4.77 45.59 26.12
CA ILE A 15 4.81 45.33 24.67
C ILE A 15 5.96 44.39 24.29
N VAL A 16 7.16 44.58 24.87
CA VAL A 16 8.31 43.70 24.63
C VAL A 16 8.03 42.28 25.15
N CYS A 17 7.45 42.13 26.35
CA CYS A 17 7.08 40.82 26.89
C CYS A 17 6.02 40.10 26.05
N LEU A 18 5.01 40.82 25.55
CA LEU A 18 3.99 40.23 24.66
C LEU A 18 4.58 39.76 23.33
N SER A 19 5.57 40.47 22.77
CA SER A 19 6.21 40.06 21.52
C SER A 19 7.07 38.78 21.65
N ALA A 20 7.66 38.53 22.83
CA ALA A 20 8.49 37.35 23.07
C ALA A 20 7.68 36.04 23.17
N LEU A 21 6.39 36.11 23.52
CA LEU A 21 5.53 34.92 23.68
C LEU A 21 5.03 34.34 22.35
N VAL A 22 5.01 35.11 21.26
CA VAL A 22 4.50 34.68 19.94
C VAL A 22 5.55 33.92 19.12
N SER A 23 6.84 34.13 19.39
CA SER A 23 7.94 33.60 18.56
C SER A 23 8.19 32.09 18.68
N ASN A 24 7.65 31.42 19.71
CA ASN A 24 7.98 30.02 20.00
C ASN A 24 7.06 28.98 19.33
N HIS A 25 5.93 29.40 18.73
CA HIS A 25 4.96 28.44 18.14
C HIS A 25 5.24 28.06 16.68
N ALA A 26 6.21 28.70 16.01
CA ALA A 26 6.46 28.49 14.58
C ALA A 26 7.46 27.35 14.26
N LEU A 27 8.22 26.84 15.25
CA LEU A 27 9.41 26.01 14.96
C LEU A 27 9.19 24.48 14.97
N ALA A 28 7.98 23.99 15.25
CA ALA A 28 7.72 22.55 15.33
C ALA A 28 7.16 21.91 14.03
N ASN A 29 6.73 22.72 13.04
CA ASN A 29 5.98 22.23 11.87
C ASN A 29 6.74 22.29 10.52
N SER A 30 7.93 22.89 10.48
CA SER A 30 8.68 23.10 9.23
C SER A 30 9.21 21.78 8.62
N ASN A 31 9.58 20.82 9.47
CA ASN A 31 10.14 19.54 9.06
C ASN A 31 9.10 18.61 8.39
N CYS A 32 7.81 18.79 8.66
CA CYS A 32 6.76 18.03 7.98
C CYS A 32 6.67 18.37 6.49
N LYS A 33 6.75 19.67 6.20
CA LYS A 33 6.55 20.20 4.85
C LYS A 33 7.58 19.63 3.89
N SER A 34 8.82 19.45 4.33
CA SER A 34 9.88 18.84 3.51
C SER A 34 9.57 17.37 3.17
N HIS A 35 9.01 16.59 4.10
CA HIS A 35 8.61 15.21 3.84
C HIS A 35 7.46 15.12 2.83
N PHE A 36 6.49 16.04 2.89
CA PHE A 36 5.41 16.11 1.90
C PHE A 36 5.93 16.48 0.50
N GLN A 37 6.85 17.44 0.41
CA GLN A 37 7.48 17.82 -0.86
C GLN A 37 8.27 16.66 -1.46
N ALA A 38 9.10 15.99 -0.66
CA ALA A 38 9.84 14.81 -1.10
C ALA A 38 8.91 13.66 -1.55
N LEU A 39 7.76 13.48 -0.88
CA LEU A 39 6.78 12.47 -1.27
C LEU A 39 6.13 12.81 -2.63
N ALA A 40 5.85 14.09 -2.88
CA ALA A 40 5.30 14.56 -4.14
C ALA A 40 6.28 14.35 -5.31
N GLU A 41 7.57 14.63 -5.09
CA GLU A 41 8.64 14.42 -6.07
C GLU A 41 8.77 12.94 -6.45
N ILE A 42 8.84 12.03 -5.48
CA ILE A 42 8.90 10.58 -5.75
C ILE A 42 7.67 10.12 -6.52
N ARG A 43 6.48 10.63 -6.17
CA ARG A 43 5.25 10.32 -6.91
C ARG A 43 5.29 10.86 -8.34
N ALA A 44 5.87 12.02 -8.57
CA ALA A 44 6.07 12.55 -9.92
C ALA A 44 7.02 11.66 -10.72
N GLU A 45 8.16 11.26 -10.14
CA GLU A 45 9.11 10.33 -10.76
C GLU A 45 8.46 8.97 -11.09
N MET A 46 7.66 8.43 -10.17
CA MET A 46 6.93 7.19 -10.42
C MET A 46 5.89 7.30 -11.53
N ARG A 47 5.26 8.48 -11.72
CA ARG A 47 4.32 8.74 -12.82
C ARG A 47 5.03 8.97 -14.16
N ALA A 48 6.21 9.57 -14.14
CA ALA A 48 7.03 9.79 -15.35
C ALA A 48 7.55 8.47 -15.94
N GLY A 49 7.58 7.40 -15.14
CA GLY A 49 8.07 6.09 -15.54
C GLY A 49 9.58 5.95 -15.33
N TYR A 50 10.02 4.74 -14.96
CA TYR A 50 11.41 4.42 -14.65
C TYR A 50 11.75 3.00 -15.13
N ARG A 51 13.04 2.71 -15.29
CA ARG A 51 13.55 1.36 -15.58
C ARG A 51 13.84 0.61 -14.27
N GLU A 52 13.54 -0.69 -14.23
CA GLU A 52 13.96 -1.55 -13.13
C GLU A 52 15.50 -1.66 -13.08
N PRO A 53 16.14 -1.74 -11.89
CA PRO A 53 15.60 -2.04 -10.56
C PRO A 53 15.15 -0.82 -9.73
N ARG A 54 15.08 0.37 -10.33
CA ARG A 54 14.82 1.65 -9.62
C ARG A 54 13.45 1.68 -8.94
N GLY A 55 12.51 0.83 -9.36
CA GLY A 55 11.16 0.80 -8.84
C GLY A 55 11.05 0.37 -7.38
N GLU A 56 11.79 -0.67 -6.99
CA GLU A 56 11.79 -1.13 -5.61
C GLU A 56 12.38 -0.08 -4.67
N TYR A 57 13.46 0.58 -5.11
CA TYR A 57 14.05 1.71 -4.38
C TYR A 57 13.04 2.86 -4.18
N LEU A 58 12.37 3.31 -5.25
CA LEU A 58 11.39 4.40 -5.19
C LEU A 58 10.21 4.06 -4.28
N ARG A 59 9.70 2.82 -4.35
CA ARG A 59 8.62 2.34 -3.47
C ARG A 59 9.06 2.26 -2.01
N ASN A 60 10.29 1.84 -1.73
CA ASN A 60 10.84 1.85 -0.37
C ASN A 60 10.98 3.28 0.16
N LYS A 61 11.47 4.19 -0.68
CA LYS A 61 11.62 5.60 -0.33
C LYS A 61 10.25 6.28 -0.09
N GLU A 62 9.23 5.95 -0.88
CA GLU A 62 7.85 6.40 -0.65
C GLU A 62 7.32 5.92 0.71
N ARG A 63 7.49 4.62 1.03
CA ARG A 63 7.06 4.04 2.33
C ARG A 63 7.74 4.74 3.51
N ASN A 64 9.05 4.97 3.42
CA ASN A 64 9.80 5.65 4.47
C ASN A 64 9.33 7.10 4.68
N LEU A 65 9.03 7.83 3.59
CA LEU A 65 8.48 9.19 3.70
C LEU A 65 7.08 9.21 4.30
N LYS A 66 6.22 8.26 3.95
CA LYS A 66 4.90 8.12 4.58
C LYS A 66 5.00 7.89 6.08
N GLU A 67 5.94 7.06 6.52
CA GLU A 67 6.16 6.83 7.95
C GLU A 67 6.66 8.11 8.65
N LYS A 68 7.61 8.84 8.04
CA LYS A 68 8.08 10.13 8.58
C LYS A 68 6.97 11.17 8.67
N ILE A 69 6.09 11.24 7.67
CA ILE A 69 4.91 12.11 7.70
C ILE A 69 3.97 11.70 8.83
N ARG A 70 3.75 10.39 9.04
CA ARG A 70 2.90 9.87 10.10
C ARG A 70 3.40 10.26 11.49
N LEU A 71 4.70 10.06 11.74
CA LEU A 71 5.36 10.49 12.98
C LEU A 71 5.27 12.00 13.17
N CYS A 72 5.51 12.76 12.10
CA CYS A 72 5.46 14.22 12.13
C CYS A 72 4.07 14.78 12.44
N LEU A 73 3.02 14.17 11.89
CA LEU A 73 1.63 14.56 12.17
C LEU A 73 1.15 14.14 13.58
N GLY A 74 2.03 13.56 14.42
CA GLY A 74 1.66 13.11 15.74
C GLY A 74 0.71 11.90 15.74
N TYR A 75 0.57 11.19 14.60
CA TYR A 75 -0.02 9.85 14.59
C TYR A 75 0.99 8.88 15.20
N GLN A 76 1.22 9.01 16.49
CA GLN A 76 2.06 8.11 17.24
C GLN A 76 1.46 6.71 17.07
N SER A 77 2.23 5.82 16.44
CA SER A 77 1.93 4.41 16.52
C SER A 77 1.85 4.05 17.99
N ARG A 78 0.79 3.39 18.43
CA ARG A 78 0.80 2.60 19.67
C ARG A 78 1.71 1.37 19.55
N THR A 79 2.89 1.51 18.91
CA THR A 79 3.85 0.43 18.70
C THR A 79 5.27 0.98 18.82
N ASP A 80 5.60 1.57 19.96
CA ASP A 80 6.99 1.70 20.39
C ASP A 80 7.10 1.33 21.86
N ASN A 81 7.13 0.02 22.06
CA ASN A 81 7.87 -0.67 23.12
C ASN A 81 8.42 -1.94 22.47
N ASN A 82 9.27 -1.80 21.44
CA ASN A 82 9.96 -2.95 20.85
C ASN A 82 11.26 -2.53 20.14
N GLU A 83 12.14 -1.83 20.85
CA GLU A 83 13.58 -1.84 20.53
C GLU A 83 14.18 -3.27 20.58
N HIS A 84 13.46 -4.26 21.13
CA HIS A 84 13.89 -5.67 21.14
C HIS A 84 13.56 -6.48 19.87
N PHE A 85 12.82 -5.94 18.88
CA PHE A 85 12.43 -6.74 17.69
C PHE A 85 13.56 -6.96 16.67
N LYS A 86 14.71 -6.29 16.81
CA LYS A 86 15.87 -6.54 15.93
C LYS A 86 16.71 -7.75 16.33
N GLN A 87 16.46 -8.38 17.48
CA GLN A 87 17.29 -9.50 17.97
C GLN A 87 16.62 -10.88 17.93
N SER A 88 15.33 -10.99 17.53
CA SER A 88 14.61 -12.27 17.49
C SER A 88 14.51 -12.93 16.10
N ILE A 89 14.94 -12.26 15.02
CA ILE A 89 14.93 -12.83 13.65
C ILE A 89 15.98 -13.95 13.48
N GLN A 90 16.85 -14.20 14.46
CA GLN A 90 17.91 -15.23 14.37
C GLN A 90 17.74 -16.45 15.28
N ARG A 91 16.66 -16.55 16.10
CA ARG A 91 16.40 -17.75 16.93
C ARG A 91 14.91 -18.03 17.08
N SER A 92 14.30 -18.70 16.10
CA SER A 92 13.18 -19.62 16.32
C SER A 92 12.91 -20.44 15.06
N VAL A 93 13.86 -21.30 14.71
CA VAL A 93 13.53 -22.59 14.12
C VAL A 93 13.32 -23.52 15.30
N SER A 94 12.08 -23.63 15.77
CA SER A 94 11.62 -24.78 16.53
C SER A 94 10.10 -24.80 16.46
N ASP A 95 9.60 -25.90 15.92
CA ASP A 95 8.19 -26.22 15.68
C ASP A 95 7.29 -25.89 16.87
N GLU A 96 6.27 -25.05 16.64
CA GLU A 96 5.05 -25.12 17.43
C GLU A 96 3.81 -25.06 16.52
N LYS A 97 3.04 -26.15 16.59
CA LYS A 97 1.97 -26.53 15.69
C LYS A 97 0.70 -25.72 16.00
N ILE A 98 0.52 -24.58 15.35
CA ILE A 98 -0.73 -23.79 15.48
C ILE A 98 -1.88 -24.52 14.77
N LYS A 99 -2.81 -25.06 15.57
CA LYS A 99 -4.03 -25.75 15.14
C LYS A 99 -5.05 -24.74 14.62
N ILE A 100 -5.07 -24.51 13.30
CA ILE A 100 -6.07 -23.63 12.65
C ILE A 100 -7.40 -24.38 12.57
N ARG A 101 -8.42 -23.92 13.31
CA ARG A 101 -9.82 -24.35 13.13
C ARG A 101 -10.35 -23.80 11.80
N THR A 102 -10.45 -24.65 10.79
CA THR A 102 -11.12 -24.34 9.52
C THR A 102 -12.64 -24.40 9.72
N LYS A 103 -13.33 -23.26 9.54
CA LYS A 103 -14.78 -23.27 9.32
C LYS A 103 -15.06 -23.81 7.91
N PRO A 104 -16.06 -24.68 7.72
CA PRO A 104 -16.35 -25.26 6.41
C PRO A 104 -16.81 -24.18 5.43
N SER A 105 -16.14 -24.13 4.28
CA SER A 105 -16.45 -23.24 3.16
C SER A 105 -17.79 -23.62 2.53
N GLY A 106 -18.76 -22.72 2.59
CA GLY A 106 -19.97 -22.79 1.78
C GLY A 106 -19.67 -22.76 0.28
N LYS A 107 -20.54 -23.40 -0.51
CA LYS A 107 -20.44 -23.65 -1.95
C LYS A 107 -20.06 -22.41 -2.79
N PRO A 108 -19.32 -22.57 -3.90
CA PRO A 108 -18.95 -21.46 -4.77
C PRO A 108 -20.17 -20.97 -5.56
N ARG A 109 -20.58 -19.72 -5.32
CA ARG A 109 -21.65 -19.07 -6.09
C ARG A 109 -21.04 -18.45 -7.35
N SER A 110 -21.36 -19.03 -8.51
CA SER A 110 -20.97 -18.53 -9.83
C SER A 110 -21.79 -17.31 -10.21
N SER A 111 -21.24 -16.13 -9.93
CA SER A 111 -21.60 -14.86 -10.58
C SER A 111 -20.45 -13.92 -10.33
N ALA A 112 -19.91 -13.28 -11.37
CA ALA A 112 -18.77 -12.36 -11.30
C ALA A 112 -18.92 -11.42 -10.09
N ALA A 113 -18.19 -11.72 -9.02
CA ALA A 113 -18.28 -10.96 -7.79
C ALA A 113 -17.61 -9.61 -8.05
N ILE A 114 -18.41 -8.55 -8.12
CA ILE A 114 -17.89 -7.18 -8.05
C ILE A 114 -17.36 -7.03 -6.62
N THR A 115 -16.10 -7.39 -6.42
CA THR A 115 -15.40 -7.13 -5.17
C THR A 115 -15.12 -5.64 -5.11
N LYS A 116 -16.01 -4.90 -4.43
CA LYS A 116 -15.76 -3.51 -4.02
C LYS A 116 -14.64 -3.51 -2.99
N THR A 117 -13.39 -3.58 -3.43
CA THR A 117 -12.23 -3.46 -2.55
C THR A 117 -11.97 -1.97 -2.30
N LYS A 118 -12.17 -1.52 -1.06
CA LYS A 118 -11.75 -0.18 -0.63
C LYS A 118 -10.23 -0.17 -0.50
N ASN A 119 -9.52 0.29 -1.53
CA ASN A 119 -8.08 0.56 -1.46
C ASN A 119 -7.86 2.04 -1.14
N ALA A 120 -8.05 2.40 0.14
CA ALA A 120 -7.95 3.78 0.61
C ALA A 120 -6.59 4.43 0.29
N ASP A 121 -5.51 3.64 0.28
CA ASP A 121 -4.13 4.15 0.16
C ASP A 121 -3.62 4.36 -1.27
N GLN A 122 -4.26 3.76 -2.28
CA GLN A 122 -3.74 3.79 -3.67
C GLN A 122 -4.77 4.18 -4.72
N LEU A 123 -6.06 3.89 -4.52
CA LEU A 123 -7.13 4.19 -5.48
C LEU A 123 -8.26 5.06 -4.89
N GLY A 124 -8.18 5.41 -3.61
CA GLY A 124 -9.23 6.19 -2.94
C GLY A 124 -10.59 5.50 -2.99
N ASN A 125 -11.64 6.26 -3.31
CA ASN A 125 -13.03 5.77 -3.43
C ASN A 125 -13.37 5.18 -4.81
N GLN A 126 -12.39 4.95 -5.67
CA GLN A 126 -12.65 4.41 -7.01
C GLN A 126 -13.07 2.94 -6.94
N SER A 127 -14.23 2.64 -7.54
CA SER A 127 -14.76 1.29 -7.70
C SER A 127 -14.01 0.57 -8.84
N LEU A 128 -13.11 -0.35 -8.51
CA LEU A 128 -12.51 -1.26 -9.49
C LEU A 128 -13.50 -2.36 -9.88
N VAL A 129 -13.96 -2.35 -11.12
CA VAL A 129 -14.72 -3.47 -11.70
C VAL A 129 -13.73 -4.41 -12.38
N ILE A 130 -13.34 -5.47 -11.67
CA ILE A 130 -12.45 -6.49 -12.22
C ILE A 130 -13.29 -7.51 -12.98
N ARG A 131 -13.10 -7.59 -14.31
CA ARG A 131 -13.72 -8.63 -15.15
C ARG A 131 -12.73 -9.76 -15.41
N GLY A 132 -13.22 -11.00 -15.45
CA GLY A 132 -12.43 -12.15 -15.87
C GLY A 132 -12.14 -12.11 -17.38
N LYS A 133 -11.07 -12.79 -17.81
CA LYS A 133 -10.70 -12.92 -19.23
C LYS A 133 -11.72 -13.77 -20.02
N PHE A 134 -12.36 -14.73 -19.36
CA PHE A 134 -13.39 -15.58 -19.93
C PHE A 134 -14.71 -15.43 -19.17
N THR A 135 -15.79 -15.91 -19.79
CA THR A 135 -17.15 -15.89 -19.22
C THR A 135 -17.82 -17.26 -19.42
N GLY A 136 -18.90 -17.52 -18.68
CA GLY A 136 -19.71 -18.73 -18.82
C GLY A 136 -18.94 -20.03 -18.57
N GLU A 137 -19.20 -21.05 -19.39
CA GLU A 137 -18.57 -22.38 -19.28
C GLU A 137 -17.06 -22.34 -19.50
N LYS A 138 -16.60 -21.50 -20.45
CA LYS A 138 -15.17 -21.29 -20.70
C LYS A 138 -14.46 -20.77 -19.45
N GLN A 139 -15.11 -19.93 -18.65
CA GLN A 139 -14.56 -19.48 -17.36
C GLN A 139 -14.49 -20.61 -16.33
N VAL A 140 -15.51 -21.46 -16.24
CA VAL A 140 -15.51 -22.61 -15.32
C VAL A 140 -14.40 -23.60 -15.68
N ALA A 141 -14.22 -23.86 -16.98
CA ALA A 141 -13.14 -24.71 -17.47
C ALA A 141 -11.77 -24.08 -17.26
N TRP A 142 -11.62 -22.77 -17.48
CA TRP A 142 -10.40 -22.03 -17.16
C TRP A 142 -10.00 -22.16 -15.69
N LEU A 143 -10.96 -22.02 -14.76
CA LEU A 143 -10.69 -22.18 -13.32
C LEU A 143 -10.25 -23.60 -12.93
N LYS A 144 -10.61 -24.61 -13.72
CA LYS A 144 -10.14 -25.99 -13.53
C LYS A 144 -8.74 -26.17 -14.12
N TYR A 145 -8.50 -25.62 -15.31
CA TYR A 145 -7.24 -25.70 -16.04
C TYR A 145 -6.11 -24.95 -15.34
N TYR A 146 -6.34 -23.69 -14.97
CA TYR A 146 -5.33 -22.81 -14.39
C TYR A 146 -5.29 -22.95 -12.86
N GLN A 147 -4.26 -23.64 -12.35
CA GLN A 147 -3.99 -23.75 -10.93
C GLN A 147 -2.69 -23.01 -10.58
N PRO A 148 -2.76 -21.76 -10.07
CA PRO A 148 -1.57 -21.01 -9.75
C PRO A 148 -0.82 -21.63 -8.58
N GLU A 149 0.50 -21.62 -8.69
CA GLU A 149 1.42 -22.03 -7.62
C GLU A 149 1.21 -21.21 -6.35
N LYS A 150 1.63 -21.76 -5.20
CA LYS A 150 1.48 -21.10 -3.89
C LYS A 150 2.09 -19.70 -3.85
N ALA A 151 3.22 -19.49 -4.53
CA ALA A 151 3.87 -18.18 -4.62
C ALA A 151 3.00 -17.15 -5.36
N CYS A 152 2.29 -17.55 -6.41
CA CYS A 152 1.43 -16.67 -7.20
C CYS A 152 0.06 -16.42 -6.59
N ARG A 153 -0.39 -17.26 -5.64
CA ARG A 153 -1.62 -16.99 -4.86
C ARG A 153 -1.47 -15.78 -3.94
N ARG A 154 -0.26 -15.56 -3.40
CA ARG A 154 0.06 -14.46 -2.49
C ARG A 154 1.48 -13.93 -2.74
N PRO A 155 1.68 -13.14 -3.80
CA PRO A 155 3.01 -12.68 -4.15
C PRO A 155 3.55 -11.69 -3.11
N LYS A 156 4.76 -11.96 -2.59
CA LYS A 156 5.45 -11.13 -1.58
C LYS A 156 6.00 -9.82 -2.14
N THR A 157 6.37 -9.79 -3.43
CA THR A 157 6.98 -8.63 -4.07
C THR A 157 6.24 -8.29 -5.36
N THR A 158 6.33 -7.02 -5.77
CA THR A 158 5.77 -6.54 -7.04
C THR A 158 6.39 -7.23 -8.25
N SER A 159 7.70 -7.53 -8.20
CA SER A 159 8.39 -8.29 -9.25
C SER A 159 7.81 -9.70 -9.38
N MET A 160 7.57 -10.40 -8.27
CA MET A 160 6.95 -11.73 -8.30
C MET A 160 5.50 -11.67 -8.79
N PHE A 161 4.74 -10.64 -8.38
CA PHE A 161 3.40 -10.41 -8.90
C PHE A 161 3.40 -10.23 -10.43
N ALA A 162 4.31 -9.42 -10.98
CA ALA A 162 4.43 -9.22 -12.42
C ALA A 162 4.77 -10.54 -13.16
N LYS A 163 5.70 -11.33 -12.62
CA LYS A 163 6.02 -12.66 -13.18
C LYS A 163 4.81 -13.60 -13.19
N CYS A 164 4.06 -13.64 -12.08
CA CYS A 164 2.86 -14.46 -11.98
C CYS A 164 1.77 -14.04 -12.98
N LEU A 165 1.63 -12.74 -13.25
CA LEU A 165 0.72 -12.25 -14.30
C LEU A 165 1.15 -12.72 -15.68
N ALA A 166 2.43 -12.61 -16.02
CA ALA A 166 2.95 -13.07 -17.31
C ALA A 166 2.68 -14.57 -17.53
N ILE A 167 2.92 -15.41 -16.51
CA ILE A 167 2.65 -16.85 -16.56
C ILE A 167 1.15 -17.12 -16.75
N ARG A 168 0.30 -16.42 -16.00
CA ARG A 168 -1.16 -16.54 -16.14
C ARG A 168 -1.61 -16.20 -17.56
N ASP A 169 -1.07 -15.12 -18.14
CA ASP A 169 -1.49 -14.64 -19.45
C ASP A 169 -1.08 -15.62 -20.55
N GLN A 170 0.13 -16.17 -20.47
CA GLN A 170 0.59 -17.25 -21.37
C GLN A 170 -0.28 -18.50 -21.28
N GLN A 171 -0.62 -18.96 -20.06
CA GLN A 171 -1.50 -20.13 -19.90
C GLN A 171 -2.92 -19.86 -20.40
N ALA A 172 -3.41 -18.62 -20.28
CA ALA A 172 -4.70 -18.24 -20.80
C ALA A 172 -4.75 -18.27 -22.33
N GLU A 173 -3.67 -17.90 -23.02
CA GLU A 173 -3.54 -18.01 -24.48
C GLU A 173 -3.55 -19.47 -24.94
N GLN A 174 -2.78 -20.32 -24.27
CA GLN A 174 -2.76 -21.76 -24.53
C GLN A 174 -4.15 -22.38 -24.33
N PHE A 175 -4.81 -22.05 -23.23
CA PHE A 175 -6.17 -22.50 -22.95
C PHE A 175 -7.18 -22.03 -24.00
N SER A 176 -7.09 -20.78 -24.48
CA SER A 176 -8.00 -20.30 -25.53
C SER A 176 -7.88 -21.10 -26.82
N ALA A 177 -6.65 -21.40 -27.26
CA ALA A 177 -6.42 -22.20 -28.46
C ALA A 177 -6.97 -23.63 -28.31
N LEU A 178 -6.71 -24.28 -27.16
CA LEU A 178 -7.23 -25.62 -26.87
C LEU A 178 -8.76 -25.66 -26.84
N TRP A 179 -9.39 -24.65 -26.24
CA TRP A 179 -10.84 -24.55 -26.16
C TRP A 179 -11.49 -24.40 -27.54
N GLU A 180 -10.88 -23.60 -28.43
CA GLU A 180 -11.37 -23.40 -29.79
C GLU A 180 -11.24 -24.68 -30.65
N GLN A 181 -10.14 -25.41 -30.51
CA GLN A 181 -9.97 -26.71 -31.17
C GLN A 181 -11.02 -27.73 -30.70
N GLN A 182 -11.30 -27.81 -29.40
CA GLN A 182 -12.34 -28.69 -28.86
C GLN A 182 -13.72 -28.34 -29.40
N ALA A 183 -14.05 -27.04 -29.49
CA ALA A 183 -15.31 -26.58 -30.05
C ALA A 183 -15.45 -26.96 -31.55
N GLN A 184 -14.39 -26.81 -32.35
CA GLN A 184 -14.41 -27.20 -33.77
C GLN A 184 -14.56 -28.71 -33.97
N ASN A 185 -13.90 -29.51 -33.14
CA ASN A 185 -14.01 -30.97 -33.22
C ASN A 185 -15.40 -31.47 -32.79
N ALA A 186 -16.05 -30.79 -31.83
CA ALA A 186 -17.42 -31.10 -31.43
C ALA A 186 -18.46 -30.76 -32.50
N THR A 187 -18.18 -29.84 -33.42
CA THR A 187 -19.09 -29.50 -34.53
C THR A 187 -18.94 -30.39 -35.76
N LYS A 188 -17.87 -31.20 -35.84
CA LYS A 188 -17.59 -32.09 -36.98
C LYS A 188 -18.09 -33.53 -36.77
N ASN A 189 -18.53 -33.86 -35.56
CA ASN A 189 -19.16 -35.14 -35.20
C ASN A 189 -20.66 -34.93 -35.00
#